data_AF-A0A948VE81-F1
#
_entry.id   AF-A0A948VE81-F1
#
_cell.length_a   1.000
_cell.length_b   1.000
_cell.length_c   1.000
_cell.angle_alpha   90.00
_cell.angle_beta   90.00
_cell.angle_gamma   90.00
#
_symmetry.space_group_name_H-M   'P 1'
#
loop_
_entity.id
_entity.type
_entity.pdbx_description
1 polymer ?
#
loop_
_entity_poly.entity_id
_entity_poly.type
_entity_poly.pdbx_seq_one_letter_code
_entity_poly.pdbx_strand_id
1 'polypeptide(L)'
;VNLPENETGAVLSSYRIYFRDALNNIIMNRDFFNHITLVLPISNVGGVSAASINTLASYFAYDYAIYFNNGVEDVKLGGTVNSNGTVSVSTKKTGTFSVKRVIRAQSFAITQTVPRKIFSPNGDEVWDEFHIIFENPEGLSITGAKVYDLRGTEIANLVSGTYIGTDSLMWDGKKSGSVAQSGIYIYQFKAGNKHYNGTMVLAK
;
A
#
# COMPACT_ATOMS: atom_id res chain seq x y z
N VAL A 1 -5.04 20.37 -8.69
CA VAL A 1 -5.81 19.66 -7.64
C VAL A 1 -4.98 19.79 -6.37
N ASN A 2 -5.40 20.67 -5.47
CA ASN A 2 -4.69 20.92 -4.21
C ASN A 2 -4.82 19.66 -3.35
N LEU A 3 -3.73 18.90 -3.19
CA LEU A 3 -3.64 17.98 -2.07
C LEU A 3 -3.48 18.86 -0.82
N PRO A 4 -4.37 18.77 0.17
CA PRO A 4 -4.15 19.48 1.42
C PRO A 4 -2.89 18.91 2.04
N GLU A 5 -1.93 19.76 2.38
CA GLU A 5 -0.82 19.46 3.32
C GLU A 5 -1.33 18.90 4.66
N ASN A 6 -2.65 18.89 4.89
CA ASN A 6 -3.34 18.40 6.07
C ASN A 6 -3.67 16.90 6.06
N GLU A 7 -3.39 16.13 5.00
CA GLU A 7 -3.62 14.67 5.03
C GLU A 7 -2.43 13.88 5.59
N THR A 8 -1.23 14.46 5.63
CA THR A 8 -0.09 13.90 6.36
C THR A 8 -0.15 14.39 7.80
N GLY A 9 -1.05 13.82 8.61
CA GLY A 9 -1.13 14.19 10.02
C GLY A 9 0.17 13.90 10.79
N ALA A 10 0.28 14.46 12.00
CA ALA A 10 1.52 14.46 12.77
C ALA A 10 2.11 13.05 12.96
N VAL A 11 3.42 12.92 12.72
CA VAL A 11 4.19 11.72 13.01
C VAL A 11 4.33 11.59 14.52
N LEU A 12 3.95 10.43 15.06
CA LEU A 12 4.00 10.16 16.50
C LEU A 12 5.23 9.33 16.86
N SER A 13 5.56 8.37 16.00
CA SER A 13 6.67 7.46 16.17
C SER A 13 7.16 6.96 14.82
N SER A 14 8.46 6.67 14.72
CA SER A 14 9.10 6.11 13.53
C SER A 14 9.98 4.93 13.89
N TYR A 15 9.98 3.90 13.05
CA TYR A 15 10.69 2.66 13.25
C TYR A 15 11.42 2.27 11.97
N ARG A 16 12.63 1.70 12.10
CA ARG A 16 13.38 1.16 10.97
C ARG A 16 13.54 -0.34 11.13
N ILE A 17 13.05 -1.09 10.14
CA ILE A 17 13.11 -2.55 10.09
C ILE A 17 14.09 -2.93 9.00
N TYR A 18 15.04 -3.81 9.31
CA TYR A 18 16.07 -4.27 8.38
C TYR A 18 16.64 -5.59 8.85
N PHE A 19 17.23 -6.34 7.92
CA PHE A 19 17.97 -7.55 8.24
C PHE A 19 19.43 -7.23 8.56
N ARG A 20 20.05 -8.05 9.39
CA ARG A 20 21.50 -8.08 9.56
C ARG A 20 22.06 -9.40 9.08
N ASP A 21 23.25 -9.38 8.50
CA ASP A 21 24.00 -10.59 8.17
C ASP A 21 24.69 -11.18 9.42
N ALA A 22 25.40 -12.30 9.25
CA ALA A 22 26.13 -12.96 10.34
C ALA A 22 27.29 -12.10 10.90
N LEU A 23 27.73 -11.08 10.15
CA LEU A 23 28.76 -10.12 10.54
C LEU A 23 28.14 -8.85 11.15
N ASN A 24 26.83 -8.84 11.41
CA ASN A 24 26.07 -7.73 11.95
C ASN A 24 25.97 -6.50 11.03
N ASN A 25 26.28 -6.65 9.73
CA ASN A 25 26.08 -5.60 8.73
C ASN A 25 24.60 -5.52 8.34
N ILE A 26 24.12 -4.31 8.03
CA ILE A 26 22.76 -4.10 7.52
C ILE A 26 22.67 -4.61 6.10
N ILE A 27 21.71 -5.50 5.84
CA ILE A 27 21.33 -5.92 4.50
C ILE A 27 20.31 -4.92 3.96
N MET A 28 20.68 -4.19 2.91
CA MET A 28 19.82 -3.21 2.25
C MET A 28 18.88 -3.88 1.24
N ASN A 29 17.76 -3.24 0.95
CA ASN A 29 16.80 -3.60 -0.11
C ASN A 29 16.29 -5.05 -0.05
N ARG A 30 16.13 -5.60 1.15
CA ARG A 30 15.65 -6.96 1.35
C ARG A 30 14.31 -7.00 2.07
N ASP A 31 13.27 -7.36 1.34
CA ASP A 31 11.93 -7.56 1.88
C ASP A 31 11.70 -8.99 2.42
N PHE A 32 10.65 -9.16 3.22
CA PHE A 32 10.20 -10.47 3.67
C PHE A 32 9.59 -11.26 2.49
N PHE A 33 9.90 -12.56 2.41
CA PHE A 33 9.32 -13.44 1.39
C PHE A 33 7.79 -13.56 1.51
N ASN A 34 7.31 -13.65 2.75
CA ASN A 34 5.90 -13.77 3.11
C ASN A 34 5.43 -12.52 3.85
N HIS A 35 4.12 -12.26 3.82
CA HIS A 35 3.54 -11.21 4.62
C HIS A 35 3.78 -11.50 6.11
N ILE A 36 4.23 -10.49 6.84
CA ILE A 36 4.30 -10.48 8.29
C ILE A 36 3.31 -9.47 8.84
N THR A 37 2.83 -9.70 10.06
CA THR A 37 2.07 -8.68 10.80
C THR A 37 3.06 -7.85 11.60
N LEU A 38 3.19 -6.59 11.22
CA LEU A 38 3.97 -5.59 11.91
C LEU A 38 3.08 -4.89 12.95
N VAL A 39 3.49 -4.86 14.23
CA VAL A 39 2.76 -4.21 15.32
C VAL A 39 3.60 -3.07 15.88
N LEU A 40 3.13 -1.84 15.66
CA LEU A 40 3.84 -0.61 16.05
C LEU A 40 3.08 0.11 17.17
N PRO A 41 3.74 0.47 18.29
CA PRO A 41 3.10 1.26 19.32
C PRO A 41 2.86 2.70 18.86
N ILE A 42 1.73 3.28 19.28
CA ILE A 42 1.34 4.66 18.96
C ILE A 42 2.19 5.67 19.75
N SER A 43 2.69 5.27 20.92
CA SER A 43 3.59 6.06 21.75
C SER A 43 4.98 5.43 21.84
N ASN A 44 6.02 6.24 21.99
CA ASN A 44 7.42 5.80 22.07
C ASN A 44 7.76 5.05 23.39
N VAL A 45 6.76 4.59 24.14
CA VAL A 45 6.91 3.92 25.45
C VAL A 45 6.61 2.41 25.36
N GLY A 46 6.14 1.93 24.21
CA GLY A 46 5.82 0.51 23.99
C GLY A 46 6.90 -0.28 23.24
N GLY A 47 6.92 -1.59 23.43
CA GLY A 47 7.74 -2.51 22.63
C GLY A 47 7.16 -2.74 21.23
N VAL A 48 8.02 -2.88 20.23
CA VAL A 48 7.65 -3.26 18.85
C VAL A 48 7.64 -4.79 18.76
N SER A 49 6.61 -5.39 18.18
CA SER A 49 6.52 -6.85 18.00
C SER A 49 6.03 -7.25 16.60
N ALA A 50 6.34 -8.48 16.22
CA ALA A 50 5.81 -9.12 15.02
C ALA A 50 5.18 -10.45 15.44
N ALA A 51 3.86 -10.60 15.30
CA ALA A 51 3.11 -11.76 15.74
C ALA A 51 1.82 -11.94 14.94
N SER A 52 1.26 -13.14 14.86
CA SER A 52 -0.10 -13.38 14.34
C SER A 52 -1.13 -12.95 15.39
N ILE A 53 -1.91 -11.91 15.10
CA ILE A 53 -3.01 -11.44 15.96
C ILE A 53 -4.31 -11.38 15.17
N ASN A 54 -5.38 -11.90 15.78
CA ASN A 54 -6.75 -11.62 15.39
C ASN A 54 -7.25 -10.47 16.26
N THR A 55 -7.41 -9.27 15.69
CA THR A 55 -8.02 -8.14 16.40
C THR A 55 -9.29 -7.69 15.70
N LEU A 56 -10.34 -7.48 16.50
CA LEU A 56 -11.57 -6.84 16.07
C LEU A 56 -11.27 -5.36 15.81
N ALA A 57 -11.54 -4.90 14.59
CA ALA A 57 -11.23 -3.54 14.17
C ALA A 57 -12.25 -2.53 14.74
N SER A 58 -11.75 -1.41 15.25
CA SER A 58 -12.54 -0.20 15.53
C SER A 58 -11.95 0.93 14.69
N TYR A 59 -12.74 1.50 13.79
CA TYR A 59 -12.34 2.65 12.98
C TYR A 59 -13.05 3.91 13.51
N PHE A 60 -12.30 4.84 14.11
CA PHE A 60 -12.81 6.18 14.40
C PHE A 60 -12.45 7.14 13.27
N ALA A 61 -13.24 8.20 13.08
CA ALA A 61 -12.98 9.22 12.05
C ALA A 61 -11.60 9.89 12.25
N TYR A 62 -11.14 10.02 13.50
CA TYR A 62 -9.77 10.38 13.85
C TYR A 62 -9.10 9.17 14.50
N ASP A 63 -8.05 8.66 13.87
CA ASP A 63 -7.37 7.48 14.34
C ASP A 63 -5.87 7.53 13.97
N TYR A 64 -5.21 6.38 13.99
CA TYR A 64 -3.80 6.23 13.65
C TYR A 64 -3.62 5.34 12.44
N ALA A 65 -2.60 5.59 11.62
CA ALA A 65 -2.22 4.74 10.49
C ALA A 65 -0.71 4.56 10.41
N ILE A 66 -0.30 3.41 9.89
CA ILE A 66 1.07 3.13 9.51
C ILE A 66 1.31 3.66 8.09
N TYR A 67 2.42 4.36 7.94
CA TYR A 67 2.99 4.79 6.67
C TYR A 67 4.32 4.08 6.45
N PHE A 68 4.59 3.70 5.20
CA PHE A 68 5.88 3.16 4.77
C PHE A 68 6.57 4.15 3.84
N ASN A 69 7.81 4.53 4.16
CA ASN A 69 8.61 5.37 3.30
C ASN A 69 9.28 4.51 2.23
N ASN A 70 8.88 4.68 0.97
CA ASN A 70 9.44 3.92 -0.15
C ASN A 70 10.71 4.56 -0.74
N GLY A 71 11.35 5.48 -0.02
CA GLY A 71 12.50 6.27 -0.49
C GLY A 71 12.12 7.53 -1.28
N VAL A 72 10.86 7.67 -1.71
CA VAL A 72 10.36 8.83 -2.47
C VAL A 72 9.25 9.55 -1.72
N GLU A 73 8.26 8.79 -1.24
CA GLU A 73 7.12 9.30 -0.49
C GLU A 73 6.69 8.35 0.62
N ASP A 74 5.89 8.87 1.55
CA ASP A 74 5.24 8.05 2.56
C ASP A 74 3.95 7.45 1.96
N VAL A 75 3.93 6.13 1.86
CA VAL A 75 2.77 5.36 1.40
C VAL A 75 1.87 5.04 2.59
N LYS A 76 0.60 5.49 2.57
CA LYS A 76 -0.36 5.18 3.63
C LYS A 76 -0.76 3.70 3.55
N LEU A 77 -0.21 2.88 4.43
CA LEU A 77 -0.61 1.48 4.53
C LEU A 77 -1.90 1.34 5.34
N GLY A 78 -2.15 2.23 6.30
CA GLY A 78 -3.33 2.11 7.16
C GLY A 78 -3.07 1.17 8.33
N GLY A 79 -3.81 0.06 8.42
CA GLY A 79 -3.69 -0.92 9.50
C GLY A 79 -4.81 -0.84 10.55
N THR A 80 -4.84 -1.84 11.44
CA THR A 80 -5.84 -1.99 12.51
C THR A 80 -5.33 -1.39 13.81
N VAL A 81 -6.12 -0.49 14.41
CA VAL A 81 -5.81 0.06 15.74
C VAL A 81 -6.31 -0.90 16.81
N ASN A 82 -5.41 -1.32 17.68
CA ASN A 82 -5.65 -2.30 18.74
C ASN A 82 -5.92 -1.57 20.06
N SER A 83 -6.75 -2.17 20.92
CA SER A 83 -7.12 -1.60 22.24
C SER A 83 -5.93 -1.37 23.18
N ASN A 84 -4.79 -2.01 22.94
CA ASN A 84 -3.56 -1.87 23.72
C ASN A 84 -2.67 -0.69 23.27
N GLY A 85 -3.16 0.22 22.42
CA GLY A 85 -2.41 1.38 21.97
C GLY A 85 -1.36 1.08 20.90
N THR A 86 -1.59 0.05 20.09
CA THR A 86 -0.73 -0.30 18.94
C THR A 86 -1.53 -0.24 17.63
N VAL A 87 -0.83 -0.11 16.50
CA VAL A 87 -1.40 -0.27 15.16
C VAL A 87 -0.71 -1.47 14.51
N SER A 88 -1.49 -2.35 13.88
CA SER A 88 -0.97 -3.52 13.17
C SER A 88 -1.24 -3.46 11.67
N VAL A 89 -0.28 -3.91 10.85
CA VAL A 89 -0.43 -4.01 9.39
C VAL A 89 0.23 -5.28 8.85
N SER A 90 -0.37 -5.88 7.83
CA SER A 90 0.24 -6.99 7.09
C SER A 90 1.11 -6.44 5.96
N THR A 91 2.42 -6.68 5.97
CA THR A 91 3.34 -6.18 4.93
C THR A 91 4.49 -7.16 4.68
N LYS A 92 5.08 -7.06 3.48
CA LYS A 92 6.37 -7.70 3.16
C LYS A 92 7.54 -6.72 3.27
N LYS A 93 7.27 -5.42 3.37
CA LYS A 93 8.29 -4.39 3.24
C LYS A 93 9.18 -4.30 4.47
N THR A 94 10.46 -4.08 4.24
CA THR A 94 11.40 -3.55 5.23
C THR A 94 11.72 -2.10 4.94
N GLY A 95 12.30 -1.38 5.89
CA GLY A 95 12.63 0.04 5.76
C GLY A 95 12.04 0.87 6.87
N THR A 96 11.71 2.12 6.55
CA THR A 96 11.22 3.10 7.54
C THR A 96 9.70 3.12 7.55
N PHE A 97 9.13 2.90 8.73
CA PHE A 97 7.70 2.98 8.99
C PHE A 97 7.42 4.09 10.01
N SER A 98 6.30 4.77 9.86
CA SER A 98 5.85 5.79 10.80
C SER A 98 4.40 5.58 11.18
N VAL A 99 4.08 5.77 12.47
CA VAL A 99 2.70 5.87 12.94
C VAL A 99 2.33 7.34 12.95
N LYS A 100 1.24 7.69 12.25
CA LYS A 100 0.74 9.06 12.15
C LYS A 100 -0.71 9.11 12.60
N ARG A 101 -1.11 10.24 13.19
CA ARG A 101 -2.53 10.54 13.39
C ARG A 101 -3.16 10.90 12.05
N VAL A 102 -4.31 10.33 11.71
CA VAL A 102 -4.95 10.52 10.40
C VAL A 102 -6.46 10.59 10.51
N ILE A 103 -7.08 11.09 9.45
CA ILE A 103 -8.49 10.84 9.18
C ILE A 103 -8.59 9.51 8.41
N ARG A 104 -9.48 8.63 8.85
CA ARG A 104 -9.72 7.31 8.23
C ARG A 104 -10.96 7.34 7.35
N ALA A 105 -10.90 6.64 6.22
CA ALA A 105 -12.06 6.43 5.39
C ALA A 105 -13.10 5.63 6.18
N GLN A 106 -14.35 6.08 6.15
CA GLN A 106 -15.48 5.42 6.82
C GLN A 106 -16.23 4.46 5.88
N SER A 107 -15.84 4.44 4.61
CA SER A 107 -16.33 3.55 3.56
C SER A 107 -15.16 3.20 2.66
N PHE A 108 -15.34 2.29 1.70
CA PHE A 108 -14.31 2.00 0.72
C PHE A 108 -13.77 3.28 0.06
N ALA A 109 -12.45 3.45 0.07
CA ALA A 109 -11.78 4.57 -0.58
C ALA A 109 -10.41 4.16 -1.10
N ILE A 110 -10.10 4.54 -2.35
CA ILE A 110 -8.73 4.55 -2.84
C ILE A 110 -8.00 5.68 -2.11
N THR A 111 -6.96 5.34 -1.37
CA THR A 111 -6.19 6.31 -0.58
C THR A 111 -5.00 6.83 -1.35
N GLN A 112 -4.37 5.99 -2.19
CA GLN A 112 -3.18 6.36 -2.92
C GLN A 112 -2.95 5.45 -4.13
N THR A 113 -2.24 5.95 -5.13
CA THR A 113 -1.59 5.15 -6.17
C THR A 113 -0.08 5.30 -6.06
N VAL A 114 0.66 4.20 -6.22
CA VAL A 114 2.12 4.18 -6.10
C VAL A 114 2.72 3.47 -7.32
N PRO A 115 3.48 4.16 -8.18
CA PRO A 115 3.68 5.61 -8.18
C PRO A 115 2.37 6.37 -8.47
N ARG A 116 2.36 7.69 -8.23
CA ARG A 116 1.14 8.51 -8.36
C ARG A 116 0.47 8.42 -9.72
N LYS A 117 1.23 8.28 -10.81
CA LYS A 117 0.67 8.24 -12.16
C LYS A 117 1.51 7.49 -13.19
N ILE A 118 2.82 7.71 -13.19
CA ILE A 118 3.73 7.19 -14.21
C ILE A 118 4.60 6.11 -13.58
N PHE A 119 4.66 4.93 -14.20
CA PHE A 119 5.50 3.81 -13.81
C PHE A 119 6.27 3.29 -15.03
N SER A 120 7.42 2.66 -14.80
CA SER A 120 8.41 2.29 -15.82
C SER A 120 8.90 0.86 -15.58
N PRO A 121 8.21 -0.17 -16.14
CA PRO A 121 8.57 -1.58 -15.96
C PRO A 121 9.83 -1.96 -16.76
N ASN A 122 11.00 -1.47 -16.34
CA ASN A 122 12.30 -1.65 -16.98
C ASN A 122 13.23 -2.62 -16.21
N GLY A 123 12.84 -3.03 -15.00
CA GLY A 123 13.56 -3.97 -14.15
C GLY A 123 14.65 -3.34 -13.28
N ASP A 124 14.63 -2.02 -13.06
CA ASP A 124 15.57 -1.31 -12.19
C ASP A 124 15.12 -1.25 -10.71
N GLU A 125 14.01 -1.92 -10.38
CA GLU A 125 13.34 -1.96 -9.07
C GLU A 125 12.66 -0.64 -8.67
N VAL A 126 12.71 0.40 -9.52
CA VAL A 126 12.12 1.72 -9.28
C VAL A 126 10.90 1.89 -10.16
N TRP A 127 9.72 1.90 -9.52
CA TRP A 127 8.44 2.11 -10.20
C TRP A 127 8.17 1.10 -11.33
N ASP A 128 8.66 -0.12 -11.18
CA ASP A 128 8.37 -1.22 -12.11
C ASP A 128 6.90 -1.68 -12.06
N GLU A 129 6.20 -1.35 -10.98
CA GLU A 129 4.83 -1.77 -10.72
C GLU A 129 3.95 -0.56 -10.39
N PHE A 130 2.69 -0.64 -10.79
CA PHE A 130 1.66 0.31 -10.39
C PHE A 130 0.75 -0.31 -9.34
N HIS A 131 0.70 0.29 -8.16
CA HIS A 131 -0.10 -0.14 -7.02
C HIS A 131 -1.26 0.82 -6.78
N ILE A 132 -2.42 0.28 -6.45
CA ILE A 132 -3.62 0.99 -6.01
C ILE A 132 -3.84 0.59 -4.56
N ILE A 133 -3.64 1.53 -3.64
CA ILE A 133 -3.82 1.35 -2.20
C ILE A 133 -5.19 1.87 -1.80
N PHE A 134 -5.90 1.13 -0.97
CA PHE A 134 -7.24 1.48 -0.52
C PHE A 134 -7.48 1.14 0.95
N GLU A 135 -8.45 1.81 1.54
CA GLU A 135 -9.05 1.41 2.82
C GLU A 135 -10.42 0.78 2.53
N ASN A 136 -10.69 -0.39 3.13
CA ASN A 136 -11.93 -1.14 2.98
C ASN A 136 -12.50 -1.53 4.36
N PRO A 137 -12.91 -0.55 5.19
CA PRO A 137 -13.38 -0.82 6.55
C PRO A 137 -14.66 -1.70 6.58
N GLU A 138 -15.42 -1.69 5.49
CA GLU A 138 -16.65 -2.45 5.31
C GLU A 138 -16.40 -3.92 4.93
N GLY A 139 -15.15 -4.29 4.58
CA GLY A 139 -14.82 -5.66 4.15
C GLY A 139 -15.48 -6.05 2.82
N LEU A 140 -15.70 -5.09 1.92
CA LEU A 140 -16.34 -5.34 0.63
C LEU A 140 -15.50 -6.25 -0.26
N SER A 141 -16.14 -7.18 -0.97
CA SER A 141 -15.46 -8.00 -1.97
C SER A 141 -14.98 -7.15 -3.15
N ILE A 142 -13.73 -7.39 -3.55
CA ILE A 142 -13.13 -6.77 -4.74
C ILE A 142 -13.30 -7.71 -5.93
N THR A 143 -13.95 -7.21 -7.00
CA THR A 143 -14.24 -8.01 -8.20
C THR A 143 -14.00 -7.23 -9.49
N GLY A 144 -13.84 -7.94 -10.60
CA GLY A 144 -13.69 -7.33 -11.93
C GLY A 144 -12.47 -6.42 -12.05
N ALA A 145 -11.38 -6.74 -11.35
CA ALA A 145 -10.19 -5.90 -11.29
C ALA A 145 -9.32 -6.07 -12.54
N LYS A 146 -9.34 -5.05 -13.40
CA LYS A 146 -8.82 -5.10 -14.78
C LYS A 146 -8.07 -3.82 -15.14
N VAL A 147 -7.21 -3.95 -16.15
CA VAL A 147 -6.53 -2.85 -16.84
C VAL A 147 -7.00 -2.80 -18.30
N TYR A 148 -7.32 -1.61 -18.79
CA TYR A 148 -7.79 -1.34 -20.14
C TYR A 148 -6.91 -0.31 -20.85
N ASP A 149 -6.82 -0.39 -22.18
CA ASP A 149 -6.30 0.71 -22.98
C ASP A 149 -7.37 1.80 -23.24
N LEU A 150 -6.98 2.91 -23.88
CA LEU A 150 -7.90 4.00 -24.22
C LEU A 150 -9.01 3.62 -25.21
N ARG A 151 -8.89 2.46 -25.88
CA ARG A 151 -9.93 1.93 -26.77
C ARG A 151 -10.92 1.02 -26.02
N GLY A 152 -10.72 0.80 -24.72
CA GLY A 152 -11.51 -0.10 -23.90
C GLY A 152 -11.12 -1.57 -24.04
N THR A 153 -10.00 -1.87 -24.70
CA THR A 153 -9.51 -3.25 -24.81
C THR A 153 -8.95 -3.70 -23.48
N GLU A 154 -9.34 -4.89 -23.01
CA GLU A 154 -8.72 -5.49 -21.83
C GLU A 154 -7.24 -5.82 -22.11
N ILE A 155 -6.38 -5.40 -21.18
CA ILE A 155 -4.92 -5.56 -21.26
C ILE A 155 -4.44 -6.60 -20.26
N ALA A 156 -4.93 -6.54 -19.02
CA ALA A 156 -4.50 -7.43 -17.95
C ALA A 156 -5.56 -7.51 -16.82
N ASN A 157 -5.40 -8.51 -15.97
CA ASN A 157 -6.02 -8.52 -14.64
C ASN A 157 -5.13 -7.74 -13.66
N LEU A 158 -5.75 -7.03 -12.74
CA LEU A 158 -5.07 -6.58 -11.53
C LEU A 158 -4.94 -7.76 -10.57
N VAL A 159 -3.82 -7.82 -9.86
CA VAL A 159 -3.56 -8.84 -8.83
C VAL A 159 -3.42 -8.17 -7.46
N SER A 160 -3.38 -8.94 -6.37
CA SER A 160 -3.08 -8.38 -5.04
C SER A 160 -1.70 -7.73 -5.04
N GLY A 161 -1.61 -6.54 -4.46
CA GLY A 161 -0.35 -5.80 -4.39
C GLY A 161 0.62 -6.33 -3.34
N THR A 162 1.81 -5.72 -3.31
CA THR A 162 2.95 -6.19 -2.51
C THR A 162 3.28 -5.27 -1.32
N TYR A 163 2.66 -4.09 -1.24
CA TYR A 163 2.88 -3.10 -0.18
C TYR A 163 2.15 -3.45 1.12
N ILE A 164 0.88 -3.85 1.00
CA ILE A 164 0.01 -4.21 2.11
C ILE A 164 -0.83 -5.42 1.71
N GLY A 165 -0.98 -6.37 2.66
CA GLY A 165 -1.68 -7.65 2.53
C GLY A 165 -2.77 -7.72 1.46
N THR A 166 -4.03 -7.56 1.86
CA THR A 166 -5.19 -7.64 0.94
C THR A 166 -5.72 -6.28 0.49
N ASP A 167 -5.20 -5.19 1.05
CA ASP A 167 -5.72 -3.83 0.85
C ASP A 167 -4.99 -3.07 -0.28
N SER A 168 -4.54 -3.82 -1.29
CA SER A 168 -3.93 -3.25 -2.49
C SER A 168 -4.15 -4.10 -3.73
N LEU A 169 -4.22 -3.43 -4.88
CA LEU A 169 -4.19 -4.03 -6.21
C LEU A 169 -2.93 -3.58 -6.97
N MET A 170 -2.46 -4.38 -7.91
CA MET A 170 -1.22 -4.13 -8.64
C MET A 170 -1.30 -4.55 -10.11
N TRP A 171 -0.56 -3.83 -10.96
CA TRP A 171 -0.16 -4.26 -12.29
C TRP A 171 1.34 -4.07 -12.51
N ASP A 172 1.99 -5.05 -13.14
CA ASP A 172 3.43 -5.06 -13.47
C ASP A 172 3.74 -4.51 -14.88
N GLY A 173 2.75 -3.90 -15.53
CA GLY A 173 2.89 -3.35 -16.88
C GLY A 173 2.93 -4.39 -17.99
N LYS A 174 2.65 -5.67 -17.71
CA LYS A 174 2.69 -6.72 -18.75
C LYS A 174 1.31 -7.06 -19.31
N LYS A 175 1.31 -7.41 -20.59
CA LYS A 175 0.21 -8.06 -21.33
C LYS A 175 0.73 -9.40 -21.84
N SER A 176 0.11 -10.49 -21.38
CA SER A 176 0.48 -11.85 -21.78
C SER A 176 1.99 -12.14 -21.64
N GLY A 177 2.60 -11.68 -20.55
CA GLY A 177 4.02 -11.90 -20.23
C GLY A 177 4.99 -10.92 -20.89
N SER A 178 4.56 -10.10 -21.86
CA SER A 178 5.38 -9.06 -22.48
C SER A 178 5.04 -7.69 -21.94
N VAL A 179 6.03 -6.80 -21.80
CA VAL A 179 5.79 -5.40 -21.39
C VAL A 179 4.84 -4.75 -22.41
N ALA A 180 3.76 -4.14 -21.90
CA ALA A 180 2.78 -3.45 -22.72
C ALA A 180 3.40 -2.23 -23.41
N GLN A 181 2.68 -1.66 -24.38
CA GLN A 181 3.16 -0.46 -25.07
C GLN A 181 3.18 0.74 -24.12
N SER A 182 4.09 1.68 -24.33
CA SER A 182 4.04 2.95 -23.60
C SER A 182 2.74 3.67 -23.93
N GLY A 183 2.07 4.22 -22.92
CA GLY A 183 0.77 4.84 -23.12
C GLY A 183 -0.04 5.02 -21.84
N ILE A 184 -1.25 5.55 -22.02
CA ILE A 184 -2.23 5.74 -20.95
C ILE A 184 -3.10 4.49 -20.87
N TYR A 185 -3.28 4.00 -19.65
CA TYR A 185 -4.13 2.88 -19.31
C TYR A 185 -5.15 3.29 -18.25
N ILE A 186 -6.26 2.55 -18.17
CA ILE A 186 -7.33 2.74 -17.19
C ILE A 186 -7.39 1.50 -16.32
N TYR A 187 -7.26 1.65 -15.00
CA TYR A 187 -7.66 0.59 -14.09
C TYR A 187 -9.16 0.69 -13.80
N GLN A 188 -9.81 -0.45 -13.62
CA GLN A 188 -11.17 -0.49 -13.11
C GLN A 188 -11.37 -1.74 -12.26
N PHE A 189 -12.15 -1.61 -11.18
CA PHE A 189 -12.61 -2.72 -10.35
C PHE A 189 -13.91 -2.33 -9.63
N LYS A 190 -14.56 -3.30 -8.98
CA LYS A 190 -15.69 -3.08 -8.09
C LYS A 190 -15.29 -3.35 -6.65
N ALA A 191 -15.76 -2.52 -5.72
CA ALA A 191 -15.85 -2.87 -4.31
C ALA A 191 -17.34 -2.92 -3.94
N GLY A 192 -17.84 -4.13 -3.65
CA GLY A 192 -19.27 -4.38 -3.58
C GLY A 192 -19.96 -4.04 -4.91
N ASN A 193 -20.95 -3.15 -4.88
CA ASN A 193 -21.72 -2.75 -6.07
C ASN A 193 -21.20 -1.49 -6.77
N LYS A 194 -20.14 -0.85 -6.25
CA LYS A 194 -19.63 0.42 -6.78
C LYS A 194 -18.37 0.22 -7.60
N HIS A 195 -18.31 0.88 -8.75
CA HIS A 195 -17.13 0.90 -9.60
C HIS A 195 -16.12 1.95 -9.13
N TYR A 196 -14.85 1.57 -9.17
CA TYR A 196 -13.70 2.43 -8.94
C TYR A 196 -12.77 2.34 -10.15
N ASN A 197 -12.25 3.48 -10.59
CA ASN A 197 -11.38 3.55 -11.75
C ASN A 197 -10.47 4.78 -11.66
N GLY A 198 -9.44 4.77 -12.51
CA GLY A 198 -8.52 5.88 -12.68
C GLY A 198 -7.52 5.58 -13.79
N THR A 199 -6.63 6.53 -14.05
CA THR A 199 -5.64 6.42 -15.12
C THR A 199 -4.25 6.14 -14.57
N MET A 200 -3.47 5.38 -15.33
CA MET A 200 -2.03 5.21 -15.12
C MET A 200 -1.30 5.40 -16.45
N VAL A 201 -0.01 5.68 -16.40
CA VAL A 201 0.84 5.87 -17.57
C VAL A 201 2.01 4.92 -17.47
N LEU A 202 2.16 4.06 -18.49
CA LEU A 202 3.34 3.22 -18.66
C LEU A 202 4.33 3.98 -19.54
N ALA A 203 5.53 4.20 -19.02
CA ALA A 203 6.65 4.78 -19.75
C ALA A 203 7.76 3.72 -19.94
N LYS A 204 8.56 3.88 -20.99
CA LYS A 204 9.77 3.09 -21.25
C LYS A 204 10.95 4.05 -21.32
#